data_AF-A0A7K3LFU1-F1
#
_entry.id   AF-A0A7K3LFU1-F1
#
_cell.length_a   1.000
_cell.length_b   1.000
_cell.length_c   1.000
_cell.angle_alpha   90.00
_cell.angle_beta   90.00
_cell.angle_gamma   90.00
#
_symmetry.space_group_name_H-M   'P 1'
#
loop_
_entity.id
_entity.type
_entity.pdbx_description
1 polymer ?
#
loop_
_entity_poly.entity_id
_entity_poly.type
_entity_poly.pdbx_seq_one_letter_code
_entity_poly.pdbx_strand_id
1 'polypeptide(L)'
;MMSGAGIATRTLLGAICLLLVLTGCADSTPTVVSGHAISMLYHPGKVGGLPAADGPSGPRGDVPPVTARVTNTEGGQIDRLSLLAIDDIEDFWTQHYADSLSGTFTPVSTLVSYDSTDPNGPQVCGGDVYHLPNAMYCRRADTMAWDRAKFMPTARKYFGDMAINGTLAHEYGHALQAMAHSVHTFTRTLVREQQADCFAGVYLQWVAAGRSSRAQLSTGDGLNHVLAGLIVIRDPVSTPDNPVSVSDEHGTALDRVGAFQSGFDGGAEVCAQIDMGEIRKRRGNLPRSLFDSENPQSDLTIDEHVLSTLMEQLGQIFGLSRPPELATSGRCPSGHQPNPVAYCPETNTVIVDLPGLQEMSAPTDQSTLGMPQGDNTGLSAVTSRYALAVQREREVGLESATAALRTACLTGVAQRRMAEPMTLSSGPGLTLAGGDLDEAVTGLLMNGVVASDVDDNTVPAGFTRILAFRSGLHGDIDGCFERFP
;
A
#
# COMPACT_ATOMS: atom_id res chain seq x y z
N MET A 1 48.34 -1.35 72.17
CA MET A 1 47.71 -0.06 71.80
C MET A 1 48.03 0.23 70.34
N MET A 2 47.07 0.79 69.61
CA MET A 2 47.12 1.28 68.22
C MET A 2 47.15 0.23 67.10
N SER A 3 45.97 -0.15 66.59
CA SER A 3 45.76 -0.46 65.15
C SER A 3 44.27 -0.59 64.75
N GLY A 4 43.39 0.27 65.27
CA GLY A 4 41.94 0.20 65.00
C GLY A 4 41.35 1.38 64.22
N ALA A 5 42.09 2.49 64.05
CA ALA A 5 41.49 3.76 63.61
C ALA A 5 41.65 4.08 62.11
N GLY A 6 42.34 3.23 61.33
CA GLY A 6 42.66 3.54 59.92
C GLY A 6 41.65 3.04 58.86
N ILE A 7 40.79 2.09 59.22
CA ILE A 7 39.87 1.45 58.25
C ILE A 7 38.53 2.20 58.19
N ALA A 8 38.02 2.68 59.33
CA ALA A 8 36.72 3.37 59.39
C ALA A 8 36.70 4.72 58.64
N THR A 9 37.83 5.42 58.58
CA THR A 9 37.91 6.74 57.93
C THR A 9 37.98 6.64 56.40
N ARG A 10 38.49 5.52 55.85
CA ARG A 10 38.58 5.29 54.40
C ARG A 10 37.24 4.84 53.79
N THR A 11 36.44 4.06 54.52
CA THR A 11 35.07 3.70 54.10
C THR A 11 34.11 4.88 54.17
N LEU A 12 34.28 5.80 55.14
CA LEU A 12 33.41 6.98 55.25
C LEU A 12 33.64 7.99 54.12
N LEU A 13 34.90 8.23 53.71
CA LEU A 13 35.19 9.12 52.56
C LEU A 13 34.72 8.53 51.22
N GLY A 14 34.81 7.21 51.04
CA GLY A 14 34.32 6.53 49.83
C GLY A 14 32.80 6.62 49.68
N ALA A 15 32.06 6.48 50.78
CA ALA A 15 30.61 6.61 50.78
C ALA A 15 30.13 8.05 50.52
N ILE A 16 30.85 9.06 51.04
CA ILE A 16 30.53 10.47 50.82
C ILE A 16 30.81 10.89 49.36
N CYS A 17 31.88 10.39 48.74
CA CYS A 17 32.12 10.61 47.30
C CYS A 17 31.09 9.91 46.41
N LEU A 18 30.60 8.71 46.77
CA LEU A 18 29.54 8.03 46.00
C LEU A 18 28.19 8.75 46.12
N LEU A 19 27.89 9.33 47.29
CA LEU A 19 26.66 10.11 47.52
C LEU A 19 26.69 11.47 46.80
N LEU A 20 27.86 12.09 46.65
CA LEU A 20 28.01 13.37 45.92
C LEU A 20 27.98 13.22 44.40
N VAL A 21 28.34 12.05 43.85
CA VAL A 21 28.23 11.78 42.39
C VAL A 21 26.78 11.48 41.98
N LEU A 22 25.94 10.99 42.90
CA LEU A 22 24.52 10.71 42.61
C LEU A 22 23.60 11.94 42.71
N THR A 23 24.02 13.02 43.35
CA THR A 23 23.23 14.26 43.45
C THR A 23 23.50 15.28 42.33
N GLY A 24 24.51 15.03 41.49
CA GLY A 24 24.93 15.96 40.41
C GLY A 24 24.10 15.91 39.12
N CYS A 25 23.13 15.00 39.00
CA CYS A 25 22.28 14.88 37.80
C CYS A 25 20.81 15.27 38.06
N ALA A 26 20.49 15.85 39.22
CA ALA A 26 19.10 16.14 39.61
C ALA A 26 18.72 17.64 39.54
N ASP A 27 19.57 18.51 39.00
CA ASP A 27 19.28 19.95 38.79
C ASP A 27 18.57 20.26 37.47
N SER A 28 18.20 19.24 36.71
CA SER A 28 17.24 19.37 35.62
C SER A 28 15.93 18.77 36.11
N THR A 29 14.90 19.58 36.30
CA THR A 29 13.52 19.07 36.23
C THR A 29 13.46 18.14 35.01
N PRO A 30 13.01 16.88 35.12
CA PRO A 30 12.91 16.02 33.95
C PRO A 30 12.15 16.80 32.90
N THR A 31 12.78 17.03 31.74
CA THR A 31 12.11 17.67 30.62
C THR A 31 11.01 16.70 30.21
N VAL A 32 9.81 16.89 30.77
CA VAL A 32 8.62 16.18 30.32
C VAL A 32 8.37 16.74 28.93
N VAL A 33 8.85 16.03 27.93
CA VAL A 33 8.44 16.29 26.56
C VAL A 33 6.99 15.86 26.50
N SER A 34 6.08 16.83 26.61
CA SER A 34 4.67 16.61 26.35
C SER A 34 4.54 16.07 24.93
N GLY A 35 4.07 14.84 24.79
CA GLY A 35 3.89 14.18 23.51
C GLY A 35 3.00 12.97 23.67
N HIS A 36 2.18 12.68 22.65
CA HIS A 36 1.41 11.45 22.59
C HIS A 36 2.27 10.41 21.86
N ALA A 37 2.52 9.26 22.48
CA ALA A 37 3.27 8.19 21.84
C ALA A 37 2.42 7.59 20.73
N ILE A 38 2.84 7.79 19.48
CA ILE A 38 2.20 7.18 18.30
C ILE A 38 3.12 6.12 17.71
N SER A 39 2.53 5.02 17.24
CA SER A 39 3.27 4.02 16.46
C SER A 39 3.85 4.67 15.21
N MET A 40 5.08 4.31 14.84
CA MET A 40 5.69 4.78 13.59
C MET A 40 4.86 4.42 12.35
N LEU A 41 4.01 3.38 12.44
CA LEU A 41 3.06 2.98 11.40
C LEU A 41 2.02 4.06 11.11
N TYR A 42 1.63 4.84 12.12
CA TYR A 42 0.58 5.86 12.00
C TYR A 42 1.14 7.28 11.93
N HIS A 43 2.47 7.41 11.87
CA HIS A 43 3.11 8.72 11.79
C HIS A 43 3.12 9.22 10.34
N PRO A 44 2.55 10.41 10.03
CA PRO A 44 2.42 10.89 8.66
C PRO A 44 3.75 11.06 7.90
N GLY A 45 4.80 11.45 8.61
CA GLY A 45 6.15 11.58 8.06
C GLY A 45 6.96 10.27 7.97
N LYS A 46 6.32 9.09 8.07
CA LYS A 46 7.02 7.80 8.08
C LYS A 46 6.36 6.76 7.15
N VAL A 47 7.20 5.87 6.61
CA VAL A 47 6.84 4.70 5.77
C VAL A 47 7.77 3.54 6.16
N GLY A 48 7.26 2.45 6.74
CA GLY A 48 8.11 1.33 7.20
C GLY A 48 9.30 1.72 8.06
N GLY A 49 9.10 2.69 8.97
CA GLY A 49 10.15 3.26 9.83
C GLY A 49 11.09 4.27 9.14
N LEU A 50 11.01 4.41 7.82
CA LEU A 50 11.80 5.36 7.02
C LEU A 50 11.10 6.73 6.95
N PRO A 51 11.84 7.85 6.80
CA PRO A 51 11.24 9.15 6.52
C PRO A 51 10.41 9.13 5.22
N ALA A 52 9.18 9.64 5.27
CA ALA A 52 8.37 9.84 4.06
C ALA A 52 8.93 11.01 3.26
N ALA A 53 9.50 10.72 2.09
CA ALA A 53 10.12 11.71 1.23
C ALA A 53 10.11 11.26 -0.24
N ASP A 54 9.93 12.25 -1.13
CA ASP A 54 10.21 12.11 -2.55
C ASP A 54 11.72 12.08 -2.81
N GLY A 55 12.07 11.68 -4.03
CA GLY A 55 13.46 11.60 -4.45
C GLY A 55 13.65 10.64 -5.62
N PRO A 56 14.90 10.51 -6.08
CA PRO A 56 15.21 9.69 -7.25
C PRO A 56 14.95 8.21 -6.97
N SER A 57 14.36 7.53 -7.94
CA SER A 57 14.08 6.09 -7.91
C SER A 57 14.55 5.43 -9.20
N GLY A 58 15.12 4.23 -9.10
CA GLY A 58 15.71 3.50 -10.22
C GLY A 58 17.17 3.09 -9.97
N PRO A 59 17.91 2.77 -11.04
CA PRO A 59 19.33 2.40 -10.95
C PRO A 59 20.21 3.51 -10.37
N ARG A 60 21.20 3.11 -9.57
CA ARG A 60 22.30 3.98 -9.12
C ARG A 60 23.38 3.99 -10.18
N GLY A 61 23.42 5.07 -10.96
CA GLY A 61 24.42 5.24 -12.02
C GLY A 61 24.10 4.43 -13.27
N ASP A 62 25.14 4.10 -14.04
CA ASP A 62 24.99 3.44 -15.33
C ASP A 62 24.55 1.98 -15.17
N VAL A 63 23.54 1.58 -15.95
CA VAL A 63 23.07 0.19 -15.99
C VAL A 63 24.06 -0.67 -16.80
N PRO A 64 24.67 -1.71 -16.22
CA PRO A 64 25.63 -2.55 -16.92
C PRO A 64 25.01 -3.27 -18.12
N PRO A 65 25.84 -3.70 -19.10
CA PRO A 65 25.39 -4.60 -20.16
C PRO A 65 24.88 -5.93 -19.59
N VAL A 66 23.94 -6.55 -20.31
CA VAL A 66 23.48 -7.92 -20.02
C VAL A 66 24.64 -8.91 -20.13
N THR A 67 24.71 -9.86 -19.21
CA THR A 67 25.71 -10.94 -19.22
C THR A 67 25.18 -12.20 -19.91
N ALA A 68 26.06 -13.18 -20.14
CA ALA A 68 25.68 -14.48 -20.72
C ALA A 68 24.73 -15.31 -19.83
N ARG A 69 24.43 -14.84 -18.61
CA ARG A 69 23.45 -15.47 -17.71
C ARG A 69 22.02 -15.36 -18.25
N VAL A 70 21.71 -14.29 -19.01
CA VAL A 70 20.39 -14.12 -19.62
C VAL A 70 20.41 -14.72 -21.01
N THR A 71 19.55 -15.70 -21.22
CA THR A 71 19.35 -16.35 -22.52
C THR A 71 18.28 -15.62 -23.33
N ASN A 72 18.37 -15.74 -24.67
CA ASN A 72 17.44 -15.13 -25.64
C ASN A 72 17.29 -13.59 -25.51
N THR A 73 18.26 -12.94 -24.88
CA THR A 73 18.37 -11.48 -24.76
C THR A 73 18.81 -10.84 -26.06
N GLU A 74 18.32 -9.62 -26.30
CA GLU A 74 18.84 -8.73 -27.36
C GLU A 74 19.79 -7.66 -26.79
N GLY A 75 20.04 -7.68 -25.48
CA GLY A 75 20.91 -6.72 -24.79
C GLY A 75 20.30 -5.31 -24.68
N GLY A 76 19.00 -5.19 -24.92
CA GLY A 76 18.24 -3.94 -24.86
C GLY A 76 18.10 -3.39 -23.44
N GLN A 77 17.55 -2.19 -23.33
CA GLN A 77 17.45 -1.49 -22.03
C GLN A 77 16.62 -2.27 -21.00
N ILE A 78 15.54 -2.93 -21.44
CA ILE A 78 14.72 -3.77 -20.55
C ILE A 78 15.54 -4.93 -19.99
N ASP A 79 16.26 -5.67 -20.83
CA ASP A 79 17.06 -6.79 -20.36
C ASP A 79 18.17 -6.36 -19.38
N ARG A 80 18.75 -5.16 -19.59
CA ARG A 80 19.74 -4.58 -18.67
C ARG A 80 19.13 -4.23 -17.32
N LEU A 81 17.97 -3.59 -17.32
CA LEU A 81 17.25 -3.24 -16.09
C LEU A 81 16.78 -4.49 -15.35
N SER A 82 16.25 -5.49 -16.07
CA SER A 82 15.82 -6.76 -15.49
C SER A 82 16.98 -7.52 -14.84
N LEU A 83 18.14 -7.61 -15.51
CA LEU A 83 19.31 -8.26 -14.93
C LEU A 83 19.84 -7.48 -13.71
N LEU A 84 19.88 -6.14 -13.78
CA LEU A 84 20.27 -5.31 -12.63
C LEU A 84 19.35 -5.56 -11.43
N ALA A 85 18.04 -5.62 -11.66
CA ALA A 85 17.05 -5.89 -10.62
C ALA A 85 17.26 -7.28 -10.00
N ILE A 86 17.42 -8.32 -10.83
CA ILE A 86 17.65 -9.70 -10.37
C ILE A 86 18.93 -9.81 -9.55
N ASP A 87 20.04 -9.23 -10.03
CA ASP A 87 21.31 -9.26 -9.30
C ASP A 87 21.20 -8.52 -7.96
N ASP A 88 20.40 -7.44 -7.86
CA ASP A 88 20.19 -6.73 -6.59
C ASP A 88 19.29 -7.50 -5.61
N ILE A 89 18.24 -8.15 -6.12
CA ILE A 89 17.37 -9.05 -5.34
C ILE A 89 18.18 -10.22 -4.79
N GLU A 90 19.05 -10.81 -5.61
CA GLU A 90 19.91 -11.93 -5.21
C GLU A 90 20.95 -11.54 -4.18
N ASP A 91 21.56 -10.36 -4.32
CA ASP A 91 22.47 -9.83 -3.32
C ASP A 91 21.78 -9.64 -1.97
N PHE A 92 20.54 -9.11 -1.98
CA PHE A 92 19.73 -8.98 -0.77
C PHE A 92 19.47 -10.35 -0.12
N TRP A 93 18.91 -11.30 -0.87
CA TRP A 93 18.54 -12.60 -0.30
C TRP A 93 19.75 -13.47 0.08
N THR A 94 20.88 -13.34 -0.60
CA THR A 94 22.14 -13.97 -0.17
C THR A 94 22.53 -13.56 1.25
N GLN A 95 22.24 -12.32 1.64
CA GLN A 95 22.57 -11.79 2.96
C GLN A 95 21.50 -12.09 4.02
N HIS A 96 20.23 -12.12 3.63
CA HIS A 96 19.10 -12.06 4.57
C HIS A 96 18.21 -13.30 4.62
N TYR A 97 18.35 -14.24 3.70
CA TYR A 97 17.45 -15.40 3.63
C TYR A 97 17.46 -16.25 4.90
N ALA A 98 18.65 -16.59 5.39
CA ALA A 98 18.82 -17.48 6.53
C ALA A 98 18.35 -16.87 7.87
N ASP A 99 18.09 -15.55 7.90
CA ASP A 99 17.62 -14.86 9.10
C ASP A 99 16.17 -15.23 9.45
N SER A 100 15.35 -15.61 8.46
CA SER A 100 13.90 -15.77 8.66
C SER A 100 13.26 -16.90 7.87
N LEU A 101 13.94 -17.46 6.85
CA LEU A 101 13.40 -18.52 6.01
C LEU A 101 14.11 -19.85 6.23
N SER A 102 13.34 -20.93 6.23
CA SER A 102 13.87 -22.29 6.20
C SER A 102 14.55 -22.58 4.86
N GLY A 103 15.41 -23.61 4.81
CA GLY A 103 16.07 -24.02 3.57
C GLY A 103 17.39 -23.29 3.34
N THR A 104 17.77 -23.11 2.08
CA THR A 104 19.02 -22.43 1.70
C THR A 104 18.76 -21.61 0.46
N PHE A 105 19.23 -20.36 0.48
CA PHE A 105 19.18 -19.51 -0.70
C PHE A 105 20.14 -20.01 -1.77
N THR A 106 19.62 -20.15 -2.99
CA THR A 106 20.40 -20.40 -4.19
C THR A 106 19.87 -19.49 -5.29
N PRO A 107 20.72 -18.68 -5.96
CA PRO A 107 20.28 -17.88 -7.10
C PRO A 107 19.52 -18.72 -8.14
N VAL A 108 18.45 -18.16 -8.71
CA VAL A 108 17.69 -18.78 -9.81
C VAL A 108 18.64 -19.12 -10.94
N SER A 109 18.60 -20.37 -11.37
CA SER A 109 19.60 -20.95 -12.28
C SER A 109 19.46 -20.45 -13.71
N THR A 110 18.24 -20.19 -14.18
CA THR A 110 17.99 -19.81 -15.57
C THR A 110 17.24 -18.50 -15.68
N LEU A 111 17.80 -17.55 -16.43
CA LEU A 111 17.17 -16.27 -16.76
C LEU A 111 16.87 -16.22 -18.26
N VAL A 112 15.62 -15.90 -18.62
CA VAL A 112 15.17 -15.86 -20.02
C VAL A 112 14.49 -14.53 -20.31
N SER A 113 15.05 -13.78 -21.25
CA SER A 113 14.31 -12.69 -21.89
C SER A 113 13.54 -13.25 -23.09
N TYR A 114 12.25 -12.94 -23.22
CA TYR A 114 11.47 -13.35 -24.38
C TYR A 114 10.69 -12.20 -24.99
N ASP A 115 10.31 -12.35 -26.26
CA ASP A 115 9.48 -11.39 -26.98
C ASP A 115 8.08 -12.01 -27.19
N SER A 116 7.07 -11.46 -26.51
CA SER A 116 5.68 -11.94 -26.62
C SER A 116 5.04 -11.70 -27.99
N THR A 117 5.75 -11.05 -28.92
CA THR A 117 5.31 -10.73 -30.29
C THR A 117 6.00 -11.58 -31.35
N ASP A 118 6.98 -12.39 -30.99
CA ASP A 118 7.67 -13.30 -31.92
C ASP A 118 7.02 -14.70 -31.90
N PRO A 119 6.31 -15.12 -32.97
CA PRO A 119 5.73 -16.46 -33.05
C PRO A 119 6.77 -17.58 -33.16
N ASN A 120 8.05 -17.25 -33.38
CA ASN A 120 9.16 -18.20 -33.41
C ASN A 120 10.06 -18.08 -32.17
N GLY A 121 9.59 -17.38 -31.13
CA GLY A 121 10.29 -17.24 -29.85
C GLY A 121 10.54 -18.58 -29.15
N PRO A 122 11.44 -18.62 -28.14
CA PRO A 122 11.72 -19.84 -27.42
C PRO A 122 10.49 -20.29 -26.63
N GLN A 123 10.40 -21.60 -26.38
CA GLN A 123 9.52 -22.08 -25.32
C GLN A 123 10.10 -21.70 -23.97
N VAL A 124 9.26 -21.17 -23.10
CA VAL A 124 9.64 -20.79 -21.74
C VAL A 124 8.69 -21.50 -20.79
N CYS A 125 9.21 -22.01 -19.68
CA CYS A 125 8.41 -22.71 -18.67
C CYS A 125 7.64 -23.95 -19.18
N GLY A 126 8.09 -24.54 -20.29
CA GLY A 126 7.44 -25.68 -20.93
C GLY A 126 6.24 -25.33 -21.82
N GLY A 127 6.02 -24.05 -22.12
CA GLY A 127 4.94 -23.57 -22.98
C GLY A 127 5.40 -22.53 -24.01
N ASP A 128 4.48 -22.18 -24.91
CA ASP A 128 4.62 -21.07 -25.84
C ASP A 128 4.38 -19.74 -25.10
N VAL A 129 5.15 -18.72 -25.44
CA VAL A 129 5.07 -17.36 -24.88
C VAL A 129 4.61 -16.30 -25.90
N TYR A 130 4.33 -16.71 -27.13
CA TYR A 130 3.70 -15.85 -28.11
C TYR A 130 2.30 -15.44 -27.64
N HIS A 131 1.99 -14.14 -27.74
CA HIS A 131 0.78 -13.52 -27.17
C HIS A 131 0.66 -13.60 -25.64
N LEU A 132 1.76 -13.85 -24.92
CA LEU A 132 1.79 -13.89 -23.46
C LEU A 132 2.68 -12.76 -22.89
N PRO A 133 2.25 -11.49 -22.90
CA PRO A 133 3.01 -10.40 -22.30
C PRO A 133 2.99 -10.51 -20.77
N ASN A 134 4.07 -11.03 -20.15
CA ASN A 134 4.11 -11.28 -18.72
C ASN A 134 5.55 -11.32 -18.15
N ALA A 135 5.66 -11.47 -16.83
CA ALA A 135 6.83 -12.01 -16.12
C ALA A 135 6.43 -13.32 -15.41
N MET A 136 7.38 -14.20 -15.13
CA MET A 136 7.07 -15.46 -14.45
C MET A 136 8.29 -16.10 -13.78
N TYR A 137 8.06 -16.79 -12.67
CA TYR A 137 8.94 -17.82 -12.12
C TYR A 137 8.37 -19.23 -12.24
N CYS A 138 9.19 -20.14 -12.76
CA CYS A 138 8.79 -21.50 -13.12
C CYS A 138 9.53 -22.54 -12.29
N ARG A 139 8.91 -22.92 -11.17
CA ARG A 139 9.49 -23.81 -10.15
C ARG A 139 10.15 -25.09 -10.68
N ARG A 140 9.54 -25.77 -11.66
CA ARG A 140 10.07 -27.06 -12.17
C ARG A 140 11.38 -26.91 -12.95
N ALA A 141 11.50 -25.82 -13.70
CA ALA A 141 12.65 -25.53 -14.53
C ALA A 141 13.64 -24.57 -13.83
N ASP A 142 13.29 -24.09 -12.64
CA ASP A 142 13.99 -23.02 -11.92
C ASP A 142 14.39 -21.86 -12.86
N THR A 143 13.37 -21.36 -13.55
CA THR A 143 13.52 -20.35 -14.60
C THR A 143 12.73 -19.11 -14.25
N MET A 144 13.39 -17.96 -14.29
CA MET A 144 12.73 -16.65 -14.26
C MET A 144 12.73 -16.08 -15.68
N ALA A 145 11.60 -15.55 -16.11
CA ALA A 145 11.44 -15.00 -17.45
C ALA A 145 10.63 -13.71 -17.47
N TRP A 146 10.90 -12.85 -18.47
CA TRP A 146 10.19 -11.59 -18.67
C TRP A 146 10.02 -11.26 -20.15
N ASP A 147 8.87 -10.68 -20.49
CA ASP A 147 8.59 -10.15 -21.82
C ASP A 147 9.28 -8.78 -22.00
N ARG A 148 10.27 -8.75 -22.90
CA ARG A 148 11.01 -7.52 -23.26
C ARG A 148 10.26 -6.61 -24.22
N ALA A 149 9.22 -7.10 -24.89
CA ALA A 149 8.60 -6.41 -26.03
C ALA A 149 7.34 -5.62 -25.65
N LYS A 150 6.50 -6.13 -24.74
CA LYS A 150 5.27 -5.44 -24.31
C LYS A 150 5.23 -5.21 -22.81
N PHE A 151 5.27 -6.26 -21.99
CA PHE A 151 4.96 -6.15 -20.57
C PHE A 151 5.91 -5.23 -19.80
N MET A 152 7.21 -5.56 -19.75
CA MET A 152 8.21 -4.77 -19.03
C MET A 152 8.36 -3.34 -19.57
N PRO A 153 8.38 -3.10 -20.91
CA PRO A 153 8.31 -1.74 -21.45
C PRO A 153 7.09 -0.95 -20.97
N THR A 154 5.93 -1.59 -20.89
CA THR A 154 4.70 -0.91 -20.49
C THR A 154 4.68 -0.60 -19.00
N ALA A 155 5.07 -1.57 -18.15
CA ALA A 155 5.24 -1.35 -16.73
C ALA A 155 6.20 -0.17 -16.48
N ARG A 156 7.35 -0.16 -17.15
CA ARG A 156 8.33 0.93 -17.05
C ARG A 156 7.79 2.28 -17.53
N LYS A 157 7.05 2.30 -18.64
CA LYS A 157 6.49 3.53 -19.22
C LYS A 157 5.54 4.23 -18.25
N TYR A 158 4.70 3.47 -17.55
CA TYR A 158 3.66 4.02 -16.68
C TYR A 158 4.08 4.14 -15.21
N PHE A 159 5.00 3.31 -14.75
CA PHE A 159 5.37 3.19 -13.33
C PHE A 159 6.89 3.32 -13.08
N GLY A 160 7.66 3.74 -14.09
CA GLY A 160 9.09 4.00 -13.96
C GLY A 160 9.97 2.75 -13.81
N ASP A 161 11.27 2.96 -13.67
CA ASP A 161 12.26 1.87 -13.66
C ASP A 161 12.05 0.89 -12.51
N MET A 162 11.65 1.38 -11.33
CA MET A 162 11.44 0.53 -10.15
C MET A 162 10.23 -0.40 -10.27
N ALA A 163 9.34 -0.19 -11.24
CA ALA A 163 8.30 -1.16 -11.55
C ALA A 163 8.88 -2.50 -12.02
N ILE A 164 9.97 -2.48 -12.80
CA ILE A 164 10.68 -3.70 -13.20
C ILE A 164 11.25 -4.41 -11.97
N ASN A 165 11.87 -3.66 -11.04
CA ASN A 165 12.35 -4.21 -9.77
C ASN A 165 11.22 -4.83 -8.94
N GLY A 166 10.08 -4.15 -8.84
CA GLY A 166 8.91 -4.65 -8.10
C GLY A 166 8.34 -5.92 -8.71
N THR A 167 8.11 -5.95 -10.01
CA THR A 167 7.65 -7.14 -10.75
C THR A 167 8.61 -8.31 -10.56
N LEU A 168 9.91 -8.11 -10.77
CA LEU A 168 10.87 -9.21 -10.64
C LEU A 168 11.08 -9.65 -9.19
N ALA A 169 10.93 -8.75 -8.21
CA ALA A 169 10.94 -9.11 -6.80
C ALA A 169 9.73 -9.98 -6.41
N HIS A 170 8.56 -9.71 -6.99
CA HIS A 170 7.39 -10.57 -6.87
C HIS A 170 7.67 -11.96 -7.45
N GLU A 171 8.17 -12.05 -8.70
CA GLU A 171 8.52 -13.35 -9.30
C GLU A 171 9.57 -14.10 -8.48
N TYR A 172 10.55 -13.39 -7.92
CA TYR A 172 11.53 -13.98 -7.02
C TYR A 172 10.89 -14.49 -5.73
N GLY A 173 9.82 -13.84 -5.26
CA GLY A 173 8.97 -14.33 -4.18
C GLY A 173 8.51 -15.78 -4.37
N HIS A 174 8.12 -16.17 -5.59
CA HIS A 174 7.80 -17.57 -5.88
C HIS A 174 9.00 -18.51 -5.83
N ALA A 175 10.20 -18.04 -6.20
CA ALA A 175 11.43 -18.80 -6.05
C ALA A 175 11.75 -19.02 -4.56
N LEU A 176 11.60 -17.98 -3.73
CA LEU A 176 11.80 -18.07 -2.28
C LEU A 176 10.82 -19.06 -1.64
N GLN A 177 9.55 -19.06 -2.06
CA GLN A 177 8.56 -20.03 -1.58
C GLN A 177 8.98 -21.47 -1.87
N ALA A 178 9.55 -21.71 -3.06
CA ALA A 178 10.04 -23.02 -3.45
C ALA A 178 11.25 -23.45 -2.61
N MET A 179 12.21 -22.54 -2.40
CA MET A 179 13.41 -22.78 -1.57
C MET A 179 13.05 -22.99 -0.10
N ALA A 180 12.08 -22.21 0.41
CA ALA A 180 11.67 -22.24 1.81
C ALA A 180 10.70 -23.38 2.13
N HIS A 181 10.15 -24.03 1.10
CA HIS A 181 9.05 -24.98 1.21
C HIS A 181 7.81 -24.40 1.92
N SER A 182 7.56 -23.08 1.77
CA SER A 182 6.42 -22.40 2.39
C SER A 182 5.09 -22.66 1.66
N VAL A 183 5.15 -23.19 0.43
CA VAL A 183 3.98 -23.55 -0.37
C VAL A 183 4.11 -24.95 -0.95
N HIS A 184 2.98 -25.63 -1.17
CA HIS A 184 2.89 -26.96 -1.77
C HIS A 184 1.79 -27.01 -2.83
N THR A 185 1.62 -28.15 -3.51
CA THR A 185 0.69 -28.31 -4.65
C THR A 185 -0.79 -28.01 -4.33
N PHE A 186 -1.17 -28.00 -3.06
CA PHE A 186 -2.54 -27.71 -2.60
C PHE A 186 -2.67 -26.32 -1.93
N THR A 187 -1.59 -25.56 -1.85
CA THR A 187 -1.64 -24.17 -1.42
C THR A 187 -2.46 -23.38 -2.44
N ARG A 188 -3.44 -22.61 -1.96
CA ARG A 188 -4.29 -21.78 -2.82
C ARG A 188 -3.45 -20.74 -3.56
N THR A 189 -3.80 -20.45 -4.81
CA THR A 189 -3.12 -19.44 -5.65
C THR A 189 -3.02 -18.10 -4.92
N LEU A 190 -4.13 -17.59 -4.38
CA LEU A 190 -4.13 -16.37 -3.57
C LEU A 190 -3.07 -16.35 -2.44
N VAL A 191 -2.82 -17.47 -1.75
CA VAL A 191 -1.77 -17.52 -0.71
C VAL A 191 -0.38 -17.40 -1.33
N ARG A 192 -0.15 -18.08 -2.46
CA ARG A 192 1.11 -18.01 -3.19
C ARG A 192 1.38 -16.59 -3.68
N GLU A 193 0.39 -15.92 -4.22
CA GLU A 193 0.55 -14.55 -4.74
C GLU A 193 0.77 -13.54 -3.62
N GLN A 194 0.00 -13.62 -2.54
CA GLN A 194 0.16 -12.74 -1.37
C GLN A 194 1.52 -12.94 -0.68
N GLN A 195 2.04 -14.17 -0.60
CA GLN A 195 3.40 -14.40 -0.10
C GLN A 195 4.45 -13.73 -1.00
N ALA A 196 4.29 -13.79 -2.32
CA ALA A 196 5.22 -13.19 -3.27
C ALA A 196 5.23 -11.66 -3.19
N ASP A 197 4.05 -11.03 -3.13
CA ASP A 197 3.90 -9.57 -2.89
C ASP A 197 4.55 -9.14 -1.58
N CYS A 198 4.37 -9.92 -0.51
CA CYS A 198 5.00 -9.66 0.77
C CYS A 198 6.52 -9.72 0.67
N PHE A 199 7.11 -10.76 0.06
CA PHE A 199 8.56 -10.84 -0.12
C PHE A 199 9.13 -9.71 -0.98
N ALA A 200 8.39 -9.24 -1.99
CA ALA A 200 8.76 -8.06 -2.76
C ALA A 200 8.85 -6.81 -1.87
N GLY A 201 7.88 -6.64 -0.96
CA GLY A 201 7.88 -5.57 0.04
C GLY A 201 9.11 -5.58 0.95
N VAL A 202 9.55 -6.77 1.39
CA VAL A 202 10.75 -6.94 2.22
C VAL A 202 12.00 -6.41 1.52
N TYR A 203 12.24 -6.85 0.28
CA TYR A 203 13.39 -6.39 -0.52
C TYR A 203 13.32 -4.89 -0.80
N LEU A 204 12.16 -4.38 -1.21
CA LEU A 204 12.02 -2.97 -1.56
C LEU A 204 12.13 -2.04 -0.35
N GLN A 205 11.84 -2.52 0.86
CA GLN A 205 12.17 -1.76 2.07
C GLN A 205 13.67 -1.59 2.25
N TRP A 206 14.46 -2.63 1.99
CA TRP A 206 15.93 -2.56 2.04
C TRP A 206 16.51 -1.59 1.01
N VAL A 207 15.94 -1.56 -0.20
CA VAL A 207 16.29 -0.57 -1.24
C VAL A 207 15.91 0.85 -0.79
N ALA A 208 14.70 1.05 -0.28
CA ALA A 208 14.22 2.34 0.22
C ALA A 208 15.02 2.85 1.43
N ALA A 209 15.54 1.94 2.25
CA ALA A 209 16.46 2.24 3.35
C ALA A 209 17.86 2.67 2.86
N GLY A 210 18.09 2.72 1.55
CA GLY A 210 19.34 3.16 0.93
C GLY A 210 20.47 2.14 1.02
N ARG A 211 20.16 0.86 1.30
CA ARG A 211 21.15 -0.19 1.52
C ARG A 211 21.60 -0.86 0.23
N SER A 212 20.82 -0.75 -0.84
CA SER A 212 21.21 -1.22 -2.17
C SER A 212 22.28 -0.31 -2.79
N SER A 213 23.33 -0.95 -3.32
CA SER A 213 24.35 -0.30 -4.15
C SER A 213 23.95 -0.16 -5.62
N ARG A 214 22.95 -0.91 -6.10
CA ARG A 214 22.52 -0.88 -7.52
C ARG A 214 21.25 -0.09 -7.76
N ALA A 215 20.35 -0.03 -6.78
CA ALA A 215 19.05 0.59 -6.90
C ALA A 215 18.78 1.57 -5.76
N GLN A 216 17.84 2.47 -6.01
CA GLN A 216 17.31 3.39 -5.02
C GLN A 216 15.82 3.56 -5.20
N LEU A 217 15.12 3.80 -4.08
CA LEU A 217 13.68 3.95 -4.05
C LEU A 217 13.33 5.05 -3.07
N SER A 218 12.64 6.09 -3.53
CA SER A 218 12.03 7.08 -2.63
C SER A 218 10.72 6.53 -2.06
N THR A 219 10.46 6.84 -0.79
CA THR A 219 9.25 6.38 -0.07
C THR A 219 7.97 7.13 -0.45
N GLY A 220 8.09 8.28 -1.12
CA GLY A 220 6.99 9.02 -1.73
C GLY A 220 6.73 8.52 -3.15
N ASP A 221 6.99 9.37 -4.15
CA ASP A 221 6.72 9.10 -5.57
C ASP A 221 7.21 7.72 -6.08
N GLY A 222 8.44 7.32 -5.73
CA GLY A 222 9.01 6.04 -6.17
C GLY A 222 8.21 4.83 -5.72
N LEU A 223 7.94 4.74 -4.42
CA LEU A 223 7.15 3.65 -3.85
C LEU A 223 5.70 3.72 -4.31
N ASN A 224 5.16 4.93 -4.55
CA ASN A 224 3.82 5.08 -5.12
C ASN A 224 3.73 4.42 -6.50
N HIS A 225 4.72 4.63 -7.36
CA HIS A 225 4.75 3.99 -8.67
C HIS A 225 4.86 2.46 -8.58
N VAL A 226 5.66 1.92 -7.64
CA VAL A 226 5.74 0.48 -7.41
C VAL A 226 4.39 -0.10 -6.98
N LEU A 227 3.71 0.56 -6.03
CA LEU A 227 2.37 0.16 -5.60
C LEU A 227 1.34 0.29 -6.74
N ALA A 228 1.46 1.30 -7.60
CA ALA A 228 0.57 1.46 -8.75
C ALA A 228 0.73 0.30 -9.74
N GLY A 229 1.97 -0.10 -10.03
CA GLY A 229 2.24 -1.30 -10.84
C GLY A 229 1.64 -2.56 -10.23
N LEU A 230 1.73 -2.72 -8.90
CA LEU A 230 1.12 -3.84 -8.17
C LEU A 230 -0.42 -3.85 -8.30
N ILE A 231 -1.04 -2.68 -8.21
CA ILE A 231 -2.49 -2.52 -8.36
C ILE A 231 -2.95 -2.81 -9.79
N VAL A 232 -2.17 -2.44 -10.81
CA VAL A 232 -2.54 -2.73 -12.22
C VAL A 232 -2.41 -4.21 -12.55
N ILE A 233 -1.41 -4.90 -12.01
CA ILE A 233 -1.19 -6.34 -12.24
C ILE A 233 -2.12 -7.19 -11.34
N ARG A 234 -3.13 -6.61 -10.68
CA ARG A 234 -4.15 -7.36 -9.93
C ARG A 234 -4.97 -8.25 -10.86
N ASP A 235 -5.73 -9.17 -10.29
CA ASP A 235 -6.75 -9.86 -11.07
C ASP A 235 -7.78 -8.86 -11.57
N PRO A 236 -8.08 -8.80 -12.88
CA PRO A 236 -9.24 -8.05 -13.33
C PRO A 236 -10.49 -8.60 -12.65
N VAL A 237 -11.57 -7.82 -12.59
CA VAL A 237 -12.86 -8.39 -12.19
C VAL A 237 -13.33 -9.28 -13.34
N SER A 238 -13.78 -10.50 -13.03
CA SER A 238 -14.27 -11.44 -14.04
C SER A 238 -15.52 -10.86 -14.69
N THR A 239 -15.40 -10.42 -15.93
CA THR A 239 -16.53 -10.00 -16.75
C THR A 239 -16.93 -11.14 -17.69
N PRO A 240 -18.15 -11.15 -18.25
CA PRO A 240 -18.52 -12.10 -19.29
C PRO A 240 -17.55 -12.12 -20.48
N ASP A 241 -16.89 -10.98 -20.76
CA ASP A 241 -15.95 -10.80 -21.86
C ASP A 241 -14.48 -11.10 -21.50
N ASN A 242 -14.15 -11.19 -20.20
CA ASN A 242 -12.82 -11.55 -19.69
C ASN A 242 -12.93 -12.40 -18.42
N PRO A 243 -13.20 -13.72 -18.55
CA PRO A 243 -13.36 -14.60 -17.39
C PRO A 243 -12.02 -14.85 -16.70
N VAL A 244 -11.91 -14.47 -15.43
CA VAL A 244 -10.73 -14.74 -14.61
C VAL A 244 -10.71 -16.23 -14.27
N SER A 245 -9.59 -16.90 -14.56
CA SER A 245 -9.44 -18.30 -14.15
C SER A 245 -9.08 -18.37 -12.66
N VAL A 246 -9.77 -19.23 -11.90
CA VAL A 246 -9.43 -19.58 -10.49
C VAL A 246 -7.97 -20.06 -10.33
N SER A 247 -7.31 -20.44 -11.43
CA SER A 247 -5.89 -20.82 -11.45
C SER A 247 -4.91 -19.63 -11.47
N ASP A 248 -5.39 -18.40 -11.64
CA ASP A 248 -4.61 -17.18 -11.87
C ASP A 248 -5.12 -16.04 -10.95
N GLU A 249 -5.23 -16.33 -9.65
CA GLU A 249 -5.71 -15.39 -8.62
C GLU A 249 -4.54 -14.70 -7.88
N HIS A 250 -4.20 -13.45 -8.24
CA HIS A 250 -3.36 -12.52 -7.49
C HIS A 250 -4.06 -11.91 -6.26
N GLY A 251 -5.38 -11.78 -6.31
CA GLY A 251 -6.20 -11.08 -5.32
C GLY A 251 -6.52 -9.63 -5.69
N THR A 252 -7.35 -8.98 -4.88
CA THR A 252 -7.77 -7.59 -5.09
C THR A 252 -6.60 -6.61 -4.88
N ALA A 253 -6.69 -5.38 -5.38
CA ALA A 253 -5.70 -4.34 -5.13
C ALA A 253 -5.46 -4.14 -3.62
N LEU A 254 -6.53 -4.14 -2.83
CA LEU A 254 -6.46 -4.06 -1.37
C LEU A 254 -5.67 -5.22 -0.74
N ASP A 255 -5.88 -6.45 -1.24
CA ASP A 255 -5.17 -7.64 -0.80
C ASP A 255 -3.67 -7.53 -1.08
N ARG A 256 -3.32 -7.26 -2.34
CA ARG A 256 -1.94 -7.21 -2.83
C ARG A 256 -1.12 -6.12 -2.13
N VAL A 257 -1.65 -4.90 -2.09
CA VAL A 257 -1.02 -3.81 -1.34
C VAL A 257 -0.92 -4.20 0.13
N GLY A 258 -1.95 -4.83 0.69
CA GLY A 258 -1.92 -5.28 2.07
C GLY A 258 -0.80 -6.28 2.37
N ALA A 259 -0.55 -7.24 1.49
CA ALA A 259 0.54 -8.20 1.61
C ALA A 259 1.91 -7.52 1.44
N PHE A 260 2.07 -6.67 0.42
CA PHE A 260 3.28 -5.90 0.21
C PHE A 260 3.66 -5.07 1.44
N GLN A 261 2.69 -4.33 1.99
CA GLN A 261 2.89 -3.51 3.20
C GLN A 261 3.29 -4.38 4.40
N SER A 262 2.73 -5.59 4.51
CA SER A 262 3.08 -6.51 5.61
C SER A 262 4.56 -6.92 5.55
N GLY A 263 5.10 -7.15 4.35
CA GLY A 263 6.52 -7.44 4.18
C GLY A 263 7.40 -6.21 4.34
N PHE A 264 6.98 -5.07 3.80
CA PHE A 264 7.71 -3.81 3.93
C PHE A 264 7.83 -3.37 5.41
N ASP A 265 6.78 -3.53 6.22
CA ASP A 265 6.80 -3.15 7.63
C ASP A 265 7.30 -4.28 8.56
N GLY A 266 7.06 -5.54 8.19
CA GLY A 266 7.18 -6.71 9.08
C GLY A 266 8.28 -7.72 8.74
N GLY A 267 8.91 -7.63 7.57
CA GLY A 267 10.00 -8.52 7.17
C GLY A 267 9.55 -9.92 6.72
N ALA A 268 10.53 -10.78 6.40
CA ALA A 268 10.30 -12.06 5.74
C ALA A 268 9.58 -13.12 6.59
N GLU A 269 9.71 -13.07 7.92
CA GLU A 269 9.01 -14.00 8.82
C GLU A 269 7.49 -13.85 8.71
N VAL A 270 6.99 -12.60 8.64
CA VAL A 270 5.56 -12.32 8.45
C VAL A 270 5.08 -12.89 7.12
N CYS A 271 5.88 -12.75 6.06
CA CYS A 271 5.54 -13.28 4.74
C CYS A 271 5.41 -14.80 4.75
N ALA A 272 6.33 -15.52 5.39
CA ALA A 272 6.29 -16.98 5.47
C ALA A 272 5.06 -17.53 6.24
N GLN A 273 4.44 -16.70 7.09
CA GLN A 273 3.24 -17.04 7.86
C GLN A 273 1.92 -16.77 7.12
N ILE A 274 1.96 -16.16 5.93
CA ILE A 274 0.73 -15.89 5.17
C ILE A 274 0.11 -17.21 4.73
N ASP A 275 -1.09 -17.48 5.26
CA ASP A 275 -1.97 -18.57 4.87
C ASP A 275 -3.42 -18.06 4.73
N MET A 276 -4.38 -18.95 4.44
CA MET A 276 -5.79 -18.53 4.35
C MET A 276 -6.39 -18.10 5.70
N GLY A 277 -5.80 -18.47 6.82
CA GLY A 277 -6.18 -17.97 8.14
C GLY A 277 -5.76 -16.52 8.33
N GLU A 278 -4.51 -16.21 8.01
CA GLU A 278 -3.96 -14.85 8.03
C GLU A 278 -4.71 -13.94 7.05
N ILE A 279 -4.93 -14.35 5.79
CA ILE A 279 -5.65 -13.53 4.81
C ILE A 279 -7.07 -13.22 5.29
N ARG A 280 -7.79 -14.20 5.84
CA ARG A 280 -9.14 -13.97 6.41
C ARG A 280 -9.09 -13.01 7.60
N LYS A 281 -8.10 -13.15 8.49
CA LYS A 281 -7.90 -12.24 9.61
C LYS A 281 -7.59 -10.82 9.12
N ARG A 282 -6.77 -10.69 8.08
CA ARG A 282 -6.41 -9.41 7.46
C ARG A 282 -7.58 -8.75 6.75
N ARG A 283 -8.43 -9.51 6.05
CA ARG A 283 -9.69 -8.99 5.48
C ARG A 283 -10.72 -8.65 6.57
N GLY A 284 -10.56 -9.19 7.78
CA GLY A 284 -11.41 -8.91 8.92
C GLY A 284 -12.85 -9.39 8.71
N ASN A 285 -13.82 -8.58 9.15
CA ASN A 285 -15.25 -8.91 9.03
C ASN A 285 -15.87 -8.42 7.71
N LEU A 286 -15.07 -7.98 6.73
CA LEU A 286 -15.60 -7.54 5.44
C LEU A 286 -16.28 -8.73 4.72
N PRO A 287 -17.45 -8.52 4.08
CA PRO A 287 -18.14 -9.56 3.34
C PRO A 287 -17.29 -10.14 2.22
N ARG A 288 -17.45 -11.45 1.97
CA ARG A 288 -16.68 -12.14 0.92
C ARG A 288 -16.94 -11.59 -0.47
N SER A 289 -18.13 -11.04 -0.71
CA SER A 289 -18.52 -10.44 -1.99
C SER A 289 -17.63 -9.28 -2.43
N LEU A 290 -16.99 -8.57 -1.49
CA LEU A 290 -16.04 -7.49 -1.82
C LEU A 290 -14.70 -8.00 -2.39
N PHE A 291 -14.45 -9.30 -2.26
CA PHE A 291 -13.21 -9.95 -2.70
C PHE A 291 -13.47 -11.06 -3.72
N ASP A 292 -14.68 -11.11 -4.24
CA ASP A 292 -15.10 -12.10 -5.22
C ASP A 292 -14.97 -11.47 -6.60
N SER A 293 -14.00 -11.94 -7.39
CA SER A 293 -13.81 -11.47 -8.75
C SER A 293 -14.91 -11.94 -9.69
N GLU A 294 -15.70 -12.97 -9.33
CA GLU A 294 -16.77 -13.52 -10.17
C GLU A 294 -18.07 -12.69 -10.12
N ASN A 295 -18.19 -11.75 -9.17
CA ASN A 295 -19.38 -10.93 -9.00
C ASN A 295 -19.08 -9.49 -9.44
N PRO A 296 -19.51 -9.09 -10.65
CA PRO A 296 -18.99 -7.91 -11.32
C PRO A 296 -19.28 -6.60 -10.56
N GLN A 297 -18.34 -5.69 -10.77
CA GLN A 297 -18.39 -4.25 -10.48
C GLN A 297 -19.76 -3.69 -10.89
N SER A 298 -20.45 -3.04 -9.94
CA SER A 298 -21.73 -2.38 -10.20
C SER A 298 -21.51 -0.87 -10.17
N ASP A 299 -20.68 -0.37 -11.09
CA ASP A 299 -20.44 1.07 -11.21
C ASP A 299 -21.75 1.82 -11.48
N LEU A 300 -22.04 2.79 -10.61
CA LEU A 300 -23.17 3.70 -10.73
C LEU A 300 -22.72 5.03 -11.32
N THR A 301 -23.56 5.63 -12.16
CA THR A 301 -23.37 7.03 -12.53
C THR A 301 -23.69 7.92 -11.33
N ILE A 302 -22.71 8.69 -10.86
CA ILE A 302 -22.92 9.63 -9.76
C ILE A 302 -23.78 10.81 -10.22
N ASP A 303 -24.91 11.02 -9.55
CA ASP A 303 -25.80 12.17 -9.71
C ASP A 303 -26.20 12.77 -8.34
N GLU A 304 -27.03 13.81 -8.34
CA GLU A 304 -27.48 14.46 -7.10
C GLU A 304 -28.23 13.50 -6.15
N HIS A 305 -28.94 12.50 -6.70
CA HIS A 305 -29.68 11.54 -5.91
C HIS A 305 -28.75 10.54 -5.22
N VAL A 306 -27.73 10.05 -5.91
CA VAL A 306 -26.66 9.21 -5.34
C VAL A 306 -25.94 9.98 -4.22
N LEU A 307 -25.58 11.23 -4.46
CA LEU A 307 -24.91 12.06 -3.44
C LEU A 307 -25.81 12.33 -2.23
N SER A 308 -27.10 12.62 -2.44
CA SER A 308 -28.06 12.80 -1.35
C SER A 308 -28.20 11.52 -0.50
N THR A 309 -28.30 10.36 -1.16
CA THR A 309 -28.34 9.04 -0.50
C THR A 309 -27.07 8.78 0.31
N LEU A 310 -25.90 9.07 -0.27
CA LEU A 310 -24.62 8.95 0.42
C LEU A 310 -24.60 9.84 1.68
N MET A 311 -25.00 11.11 1.59
CA MET A 311 -25.00 12.03 2.72
C MET A 311 -25.93 11.58 3.86
N GLU A 312 -27.12 11.06 3.53
CA GLU A 312 -28.04 10.48 4.52
C GLU A 312 -27.43 9.25 5.21
N GLN A 313 -26.83 8.35 4.42
CA GLN A 313 -26.17 7.15 4.93
C GLN A 313 -24.99 7.49 5.83
N LEU A 314 -24.15 8.45 5.46
CA LEU A 314 -23.05 8.94 6.29
C LEU A 314 -23.58 9.59 7.58
N GLY A 315 -24.71 10.29 7.52
CA GLY A 315 -25.43 10.80 8.68
C GLY A 315 -25.81 9.70 9.67
N GLN A 316 -26.31 8.56 9.18
CA GLN A 316 -26.61 7.40 10.02
C GLN A 316 -25.35 6.70 10.54
N ILE A 317 -24.28 6.63 9.75
CA ILE A 317 -23.00 6.00 10.14
C ILE A 317 -22.31 6.78 11.27
N PHE A 318 -22.18 8.10 11.11
CA PHE A 318 -21.41 8.95 12.02
C PHE A 318 -22.24 9.58 13.14
N GLY A 319 -23.54 9.79 12.93
CA GLY A 319 -24.45 10.29 13.96
C GLY A 319 -24.12 11.69 14.46
N LEU A 320 -23.65 12.58 13.56
CA LEU A 320 -23.24 13.94 13.94
C LEU A 320 -24.43 14.76 14.48
N SER A 321 -24.18 15.59 15.49
CA SER A 321 -25.17 16.53 16.03
C SER A 321 -25.54 17.61 15.02
N ARG A 322 -24.58 18.00 14.17
CA ARG A 322 -24.75 18.98 13.08
C ARG A 322 -24.12 18.41 11.81
N PRO A 323 -24.83 17.52 11.08
CA PRO A 323 -24.31 16.95 9.84
C PRO A 323 -24.05 18.06 8.80
N PRO A 324 -23.03 17.90 7.93
CA PRO A 324 -22.76 18.86 6.88
C PRO A 324 -23.86 18.86 5.81
N GLU A 325 -24.13 20.02 5.22
CA GLU A 325 -24.99 20.16 4.05
C GLU A 325 -24.24 19.76 2.77
N LEU A 326 -24.97 19.43 1.71
CA LEU A 326 -24.43 19.12 0.39
C LEU A 326 -24.76 20.27 -0.58
N ALA A 327 -23.76 20.70 -1.37
CA ALA A 327 -23.95 21.56 -2.52
C ALA A 327 -23.26 20.96 -3.75
N THR A 328 -23.98 20.80 -4.86
CA THR A 328 -23.45 20.23 -6.13
C THR A 328 -22.87 21.29 -7.08
N SER A 329 -22.68 22.51 -6.58
CA SER A 329 -21.96 23.59 -7.26
C SER A 329 -21.51 24.66 -6.27
N GLY A 330 -20.56 25.50 -6.69
CA GLY A 330 -20.10 26.66 -5.92
C GLY A 330 -18.68 26.50 -5.38
N ARG A 331 -18.38 27.26 -4.33
CA ARG A 331 -17.06 27.29 -3.68
C ARG A 331 -17.22 27.69 -2.21
N CYS A 332 -16.21 27.41 -1.39
CA CYS A 332 -16.23 27.78 0.01
C CYS A 332 -16.23 29.31 0.18
N PRO A 333 -16.76 29.85 1.29
CA PRO A 333 -16.68 31.28 1.61
C PRO A 333 -15.25 31.82 1.64
N SER A 334 -14.28 31.00 2.04
CA SER A 334 -12.84 31.29 1.96
C SER A 334 -12.32 31.52 0.54
N GLY A 335 -13.07 31.08 -0.47
CA GLY A 335 -12.67 31.07 -1.88
C GLY A 335 -12.08 29.75 -2.35
N HIS A 336 -11.88 28.77 -1.45
CA HIS A 336 -11.42 27.42 -1.79
C HIS A 336 -12.40 26.74 -2.76
N GLN A 337 -11.87 26.22 -3.87
CA GLN A 337 -12.64 25.61 -4.96
C GLN A 337 -12.59 24.08 -4.86
N PRO A 338 -13.72 23.38 -5.10
CA PRO A 338 -13.71 21.92 -5.13
C PRO A 338 -12.86 21.38 -6.29
N ASN A 339 -12.06 20.34 -6.05
CA ASN A 339 -11.31 19.63 -7.08
C ASN A 339 -11.30 18.10 -6.85
N PRO A 340 -12.39 17.38 -7.18
CA PRO A 340 -13.73 17.86 -7.49
C PRO A 340 -14.63 17.99 -6.24
N VAL A 341 -14.09 17.79 -5.04
CA VAL A 341 -14.84 17.87 -3.79
C VAL A 341 -14.09 18.72 -2.78
N ALA A 342 -14.81 19.48 -1.96
CA ALA A 342 -14.26 20.29 -0.88
C ALA A 342 -15.17 20.26 0.36
N TYR A 343 -14.59 20.48 1.54
CA TYR A 343 -15.33 20.72 2.77
C TYR A 343 -15.10 22.17 3.23
N CYS A 344 -16.18 22.89 3.52
CA CYS A 344 -16.13 24.28 4.00
C CYS A 344 -16.48 24.33 5.49
N PRO A 345 -15.50 24.50 6.40
CA PRO A 345 -15.75 24.51 7.85
C PRO A 345 -16.64 25.66 8.32
N GLU A 346 -16.68 26.77 7.58
CA GLU A 346 -17.40 27.99 7.95
C GLU A 346 -18.91 27.80 7.86
N THR A 347 -19.36 27.11 6.80
CA THR A 347 -20.77 26.83 6.54
C THR A 347 -21.17 25.39 6.86
N ASN A 348 -20.19 24.53 7.21
CA ASN A 348 -20.41 23.10 7.38
C ASN A 348 -21.00 22.46 6.11
N THR A 349 -20.36 22.68 4.96
CA THR A 349 -20.88 22.25 3.66
C THR A 349 -19.85 21.40 2.94
N VAL A 350 -20.28 20.27 2.37
CA VAL A 350 -19.53 19.53 1.35
C VAL A 350 -19.96 20.08 0.00
N ILE A 351 -19.00 20.67 -0.72
CA ILE A 351 -19.22 21.18 -2.07
C ILE A 351 -18.64 20.18 -3.07
N VAL A 352 -19.41 19.87 -4.10
CA VAL A 352 -19.05 18.93 -5.17
C VAL A 352 -19.13 19.64 -6.51
N ASP A 353 -18.04 19.63 -7.26
CA ASP A 353 -18.06 19.85 -8.71
C ASP A 353 -18.55 18.57 -9.39
N LEU A 354 -19.85 18.48 -9.65
CA LEU A 354 -20.48 17.24 -10.12
C LEU A 354 -19.86 16.71 -11.44
N PRO A 355 -19.62 17.54 -12.48
CA PRO A 355 -18.92 17.11 -13.68
C PRO A 355 -17.52 16.53 -13.41
N GLY A 356 -16.69 17.22 -12.60
CA GLY A 356 -15.36 16.73 -12.25
C GLY A 356 -15.40 15.44 -11.43
N LEU A 357 -16.40 15.30 -10.56
CA LEU A 357 -16.60 14.07 -9.79
C LEU A 357 -17.00 12.90 -10.70
N GLN A 358 -17.88 13.13 -11.68
CA GLN A 358 -18.26 12.13 -12.67
C GLN A 358 -17.07 11.67 -13.52
N GLU A 359 -16.18 12.60 -13.92
CA GLU A 359 -14.95 12.27 -14.65
C GLU A 359 -14.01 11.40 -13.80
N MET A 360 -13.80 11.76 -12.53
CA MET A 360 -13.01 10.96 -11.58
C MET A 360 -13.61 9.57 -11.32
N SER A 361 -14.92 9.44 -11.49
CA SER A 361 -15.67 8.22 -11.18
C SER A 361 -15.95 7.36 -12.40
N ALA A 362 -15.46 7.76 -13.57
CA ALA A 362 -15.68 7.01 -14.80
C ALA A 362 -14.86 5.71 -14.77
N PRO A 363 -15.47 4.56 -15.12
CA PRO A 363 -14.75 3.30 -15.11
C PRO A 363 -13.66 3.26 -16.19
N THR A 364 -12.53 2.67 -15.84
CA THR A 364 -11.41 2.46 -16.77
C THR A 364 -11.57 1.15 -17.56
N ASP A 365 -11.12 1.17 -18.81
CA ASP A 365 -11.08 -0.04 -19.64
C ASP A 365 -10.03 -1.04 -19.11
N GLN A 366 -10.50 -2.12 -18.49
CA GLN A 366 -9.66 -3.18 -17.93
C GLN A 366 -8.95 -4.04 -18.98
N SER A 367 -9.22 -3.87 -20.28
CA SER A 367 -8.47 -4.54 -21.37
C SER A 367 -7.10 -3.92 -21.63
N THR A 368 -6.84 -2.75 -21.06
CA THR A 368 -5.53 -2.08 -21.03
C THR A 368 -4.97 -2.10 -19.60
N LEU A 369 -3.67 -1.87 -19.42
CA LEU A 369 -3.00 -1.74 -18.11
C LEU A 369 -3.47 -0.47 -17.36
N GLY A 370 -4.78 -0.35 -17.13
CA GLY A 370 -5.45 0.74 -16.45
C GLY A 370 -5.63 0.46 -14.96
N MET A 371 -5.47 1.51 -14.15
CA MET A 371 -5.78 1.47 -12.72
C MET A 371 -7.28 1.23 -12.51
N PRO A 372 -7.72 0.51 -11.44
CA PRO A 372 -9.14 0.39 -11.10
C PRO A 372 -9.67 1.77 -10.78
N GLN A 373 -10.62 2.23 -11.58
CA GLN A 373 -11.34 3.46 -11.37
C GLN A 373 -12.82 3.15 -11.62
N GLY A 374 -13.70 3.84 -10.90
CA GLY A 374 -15.13 3.58 -10.87
C GLY A 374 -15.82 4.49 -9.86
N ASP A 375 -17.08 4.22 -9.58
CA ASP A 375 -17.95 5.08 -8.78
C ASP A 375 -17.40 5.35 -7.37
N ASN A 376 -16.77 4.36 -6.75
CA ASN A 376 -16.25 4.49 -5.41
C ASN A 376 -14.94 5.28 -5.38
N THR A 377 -14.30 5.55 -6.52
CA THR A 377 -13.26 6.59 -6.61
C THR A 377 -13.83 7.95 -6.20
N GLY A 378 -15.03 8.30 -6.67
CA GLY A 378 -15.72 9.54 -6.32
C GLY A 378 -16.48 9.48 -5.00
N LEU A 379 -17.20 8.39 -4.71
CA LEU A 379 -17.97 8.27 -3.47
C LEU A 379 -17.04 8.27 -2.24
N SER A 380 -15.86 7.67 -2.33
CA SER A 380 -14.83 7.75 -1.29
C SER A 380 -14.31 9.18 -1.10
N ALA A 381 -14.13 9.94 -2.18
CA ALA A 381 -13.72 11.33 -2.13
C ALA A 381 -14.76 12.20 -1.41
N VAL A 382 -16.05 12.07 -1.73
CA VAL A 382 -17.14 12.77 -1.02
C VAL A 382 -17.21 12.36 0.45
N THR A 383 -17.08 11.05 0.72
CA THR A 383 -17.04 10.51 2.09
C THR A 383 -15.90 11.12 2.91
N SER A 384 -14.74 11.34 2.30
CA SER A 384 -13.60 11.98 2.95
C SER A 384 -13.90 13.43 3.38
N ARG A 385 -14.67 14.17 2.57
CA ARG A 385 -15.07 15.55 2.92
C ARG A 385 -16.10 15.54 4.06
N TYR A 386 -17.00 14.55 4.11
CA TYR A 386 -17.85 14.33 5.27
C TYR A 386 -17.02 13.99 6.53
N ALA A 387 -15.98 13.17 6.39
CA ALA A 387 -15.09 12.82 7.50
C ALA A 387 -14.37 14.04 8.11
N LEU A 388 -14.12 15.11 7.34
CA LEU A 388 -13.64 16.39 7.90
C LEU A 388 -14.68 17.06 8.81
N ALA A 389 -15.98 16.91 8.53
CA ALA A 389 -17.04 17.36 9.43
C ALA A 389 -17.07 16.55 10.75
N VAL A 390 -16.80 15.25 10.69
CA VAL A 390 -16.63 14.39 11.88
C VAL A 390 -15.48 14.90 12.76
N GLN A 391 -14.35 15.24 12.14
CA GLN A 391 -13.20 15.83 12.83
C GLN A 391 -13.53 17.19 13.43
N ARG A 392 -14.24 18.06 12.70
CA ARG A 392 -14.69 19.35 13.21
C ARG A 392 -15.60 19.22 14.43
N GLU A 393 -16.53 18.25 14.43
CA GLU A 393 -17.41 18.01 15.59
C GLU A 393 -16.64 17.51 16.82
N ARG A 394 -15.53 16.80 16.61
CA ARG A 394 -14.60 16.39 17.68
C ARG A 394 -13.62 17.50 18.08
N GLU A 395 -13.76 18.70 17.52
CA GLU A 395 -12.96 19.90 17.84
C GLU A 395 -11.44 19.70 17.67
N VAL A 396 -11.04 18.84 16.72
CA VAL A 396 -9.63 18.63 16.35
C VAL A 396 -9.25 19.47 15.13
N GLY A 397 -7.95 19.75 14.98
CA GLY A 397 -7.42 20.49 13.83
C GLY A 397 -7.67 19.75 12.51
N LEU A 398 -8.02 20.52 11.46
CA LEU A 398 -8.32 20.02 10.11
C LEU A 398 -7.20 20.26 9.09
N GLU A 399 -6.16 21.01 9.48
CA GLU A 399 -5.06 21.47 8.61
C GLU A 399 -3.76 20.80 9.04
N SER A 400 -3.60 19.53 8.70
CA SER A 400 -2.36 18.80 8.96
C SER A 400 -2.31 17.47 8.22
N ALA A 401 -1.09 16.97 8.04
CA ALA A 401 -0.86 15.60 7.59
C ALA A 401 -1.55 14.53 8.47
N THR A 402 -1.66 14.78 9.79
CA THR A 402 -2.40 13.87 10.69
C THR A 402 -3.91 13.93 10.44
N ALA A 403 -4.47 15.12 10.24
CA ALA A 403 -5.86 15.28 9.86
C ALA A 403 -6.16 14.56 8.54
N ALA A 404 -5.27 14.68 7.55
CA ALA A 404 -5.36 14.00 6.26
C ALA A 404 -5.41 12.46 6.40
N LEU A 405 -4.53 11.87 7.21
CA LEU A 405 -4.57 10.43 7.48
C LEU A 405 -5.79 10.01 8.31
N ARG A 406 -6.21 10.82 9.27
CA ARG A 406 -7.44 10.58 10.02
C ARG A 406 -8.65 10.60 9.10
N THR A 407 -8.70 11.49 8.11
CA THR A 407 -9.74 11.55 7.07
C THR A 407 -9.80 10.22 6.30
N ALA A 408 -8.65 9.69 5.88
CA ALA A 408 -8.59 8.40 5.19
C ALA A 408 -9.09 7.25 6.09
N CYS A 409 -8.67 7.23 7.35
CA CYS A 409 -9.14 6.24 8.33
C CYS A 409 -10.65 6.30 8.53
N LEU A 410 -11.22 7.49 8.77
CA LEU A 410 -12.66 7.66 8.94
C LEU A 410 -13.43 7.28 7.67
N THR A 411 -12.87 7.54 6.48
CA THR A 411 -13.44 7.07 5.21
C THR A 411 -13.47 5.55 5.15
N GLY A 412 -12.42 4.87 5.61
CA GLY A 412 -12.39 3.41 5.76
C GLY A 412 -13.46 2.89 6.74
N VAL A 413 -13.70 3.60 7.84
CA VAL A 413 -14.78 3.24 8.78
C VAL A 413 -16.15 3.31 8.11
N ALA A 414 -16.41 4.38 7.34
CA ALA A 414 -17.65 4.51 6.58
C ALA A 414 -17.80 3.38 5.55
N GLN A 415 -16.76 3.10 4.76
CA GLN A 415 -16.80 2.04 3.77
C GLN A 415 -16.97 0.64 4.39
N ARG A 416 -16.41 0.39 5.58
CA ARG A 416 -16.69 -0.86 6.30
C ARG A 416 -18.17 -1.01 6.65
N ARG A 417 -18.88 0.08 6.95
CA ARG A 417 -20.33 0.07 7.21
C ARG A 417 -21.14 -0.06 5.92
N MET A 418 -20.68 0.57 4.83
CA MET A 418 -21.28 0.45 3.50
C MET A 418 -21.05 -0.90 2.84
N ALA A 419 -20.15 -1.73 3.38
CA ALA A 419 -19.93 -3.11 2.92
C ALA A 419 -21.16 -4.02 3.08
N GLU A 420 -22.10 -3.67 3.96
CA GLU A 420 -23.33 -4.41 4.20
C GLU A 420 -24.55 -3.53 3.88
N PRO A 421 -25.67 -4.10 3.40
CA PRO A 421 -26.86 -3.31 3.07
C PRO A 421 -27.39 -2.51 4.25
N MET A 422 -27.71 -1.24 4.00
CA MET A 422 -28.32 -0.33 4.97
C MET A 422 -29.72 0.09 4.52
N THR A 423 -30.63 0.28 5.47
CA THR A 423 -31.94 0.90 5.21
C THR A 423 -31.92 2.33 5.76
N LEU A 424 -32.19 3.28 4.87
CA LEU A 424 -32.31 4.71 5.15
C LEU A 424 -33.79 5.10 5.21
N SER A 425 -34.07 6.33 5.61
CA SER A 425 -35.45 6.85 5.61
C SER A 425 -35.97 7.07 4.18
N SER A 426 -35.08 7.38 3.24
CA SER A 426 -35.38 7.55 1.82
C SER A 426 -35.46 6.25 1.00
N GLY A 427 -35.01 5.12 1.56
CA GLY A 427 -35.00 3.83 0.86
C GLY A 427 -33.77 2.98 1.16
N PRO A 428 -33.41 2.04 0.26
CA PRO A 428 -32.14 1.31 0.35
C PRO A 428 -30.94 2.26 0.27
N GLY A 429 -29.95 2.06 1.13
CA GLY A 429 -28.67 2.75 1.04
C GLY A 429 -27.75 2.16 -0.02
N LEU A 430 -26.66 2.86 -0.30
CA LEU A 430 -25.57 2.39 -1.15
C LEU A 430 -24.84 1.22 -0.45
N THR A 431 -24.53 0.18 -1.20
CA THR A 431 -23.81 -0.99 -0.70
C THR A 431 -22.61 -1.24 -1.60
N LEU A 432 -21.43 -1.40 -1.01
CA LEU A 432 -20.22 -1.65 -1.79
C LEU A 432 -20.28 -3.02 -2.50
N ALA A 433 -19.76 -3.06 -3.72
CA ALA A 433 -19.61 -4.24 -4.55
C ALA A 433 -18.13 -4.68 -4.65
N GLY A 434 -17.89 -5.79 -5.36
CA GLY A 434 -16.54 -6.21 -5.73
C GLY A 434 -15.88 -5.18 -6.64
N GLY A 435 -14.66 -4.76 -6.30
CA GLY A 435 -13.92 -3.72 -7.02
C GLY A 435 -13.94 -2.35 -6.34
N ASP A 436 -15.02 -1.97 -5.65
CA ASP A 436 -15.16 -0.63 -5.06
C ASP A 436 -14.01 -0.28 -4.10
N LEU A 437 -13.58 -1.23 -3.26
CA LEU A 437 -12.45 -0.99 -2.35
C LEU A 437 -11.13 -0.78 -3.10
N ASP A 438 -10.97 -1.39 -4.27
CA ASP A 438 -9.78 -1.24 -5.10
C ASP A 438 -9.73 0.13 -5.79
N GLU A 439 -10.90 0.65 -6.17
CA GLU A 439 -11.06 2.02 -6.68
C GLU A 439 -10.69 3.06 -5.62
N ALA A 440 -11.14 2.88 -4.38
CA ALA A 440 -10.77 3.76 -3.27
C ALA A 440 -9.26 3.70 -2.98
N VAL A 441 -8.67 2.51 -2.96
CA VAL A 441 -7.22 2.30 -2.81
C VAL A 441 -6.44 2.96 -3.93
N THR A 442 -6.97 2.93 -5.16
CA THR A 442 -6.38 3.63 -6.32
C THR A 442 -6.45 5.13 -6.18
N GLY A 443 -7.60 5.68 -5.78
CA GLY A 443 -7.75 7.12 -5.53
C GLY A 443 -6.76 7.59 -4.45
N LEU A 444 -6.66 6.84 -3.34
CA LEU A 444 -5.69 7.08 -2.27
C LEU A 444 -4.24 7.13 -2.76
N LEU A 445 -3.90 6.32 -3.76
CA LEU A 445 -2.56 6.30 -4.34
C LEU A 445 -2.35 7.45 -5.33
N MET A 446 -3.30 7.66 -6.24
CA MET A 446 -3.08 8.46 -7.45
C MET A 446 -3.48 9.93 -7.30
N ASN A 447 -4.60 10.22 -6.65
CA ASN A 447 -5.06 11.59 -6.46
C ASN A 447 -4.94 12.06 -5.00
N GLY A 448 -4.95 11.14 -4.04
CA GLY A 448 -4.79 11.44 -2.61
C GLY A 448 -5.94 12.17 -1.95
N VAL A 449 -7.05 12.43 -2.66
CA VAL A 449 -8.19 13.22 -2.17
C VAL A 449 -8.79 12.61 -0.90
N VAL A 450 -8.91 11.28 -0.84
CA VAL A 450 -9.44 10.59 0.34
C VAL A 450 -8.57 10.81 1.58
N ALA A 451 -7.27 11.03 1.39
CA ALA A 451 -6.29 11.25 2.44
C ALA A 451 -5.74 12.67 2.39
N SER A 452 -6.58 13.66 2.15
CA SER A 452 -6.22 15.08 2.24
C SER A 452 -6.89 15.78 3.41
N ASP A 453 -6.26 16.85 3.87
CA ASP A 453 -6.78 17.75 4.88
C ASP A 453 -7.81 18.73 4.26
N VAL A 454 -8.27 19.73 5.03
CA VAL A 454 -9.31 20.66 4.56
C VAL A 454 -8.85 21.58 3.42
N ASP A 455 -7.54 21.79 3.28
CA ASP A 455 -6.93 22.62 2.24
C ASP A 455 -6.40 21.78 1.07
N ASP A 456 -6.83 20.52 0.98
CA ASP A 456 -6.40 19.51 0.02
C ASP A 456 -4.91 19.11 0.11
N ASN A 457 -4.23 19.42 1.22
CA ASN A 457 -2.88 18.93 1.44
C ASN A 457 -2.91 17.46 1.86
N THR A 458 -2.06 16.65 1.26
CA THR A 458 -1.95 15.21 1.55
C THR A 458 -0.54 14.80 1.94
N VAL A 459 -0.39 13.60 2.50
CA VAL A 459 0.95 13.02 2.71
C VAL A 459 1.52 12.50 1.38
N PRO A 460 2.82 12.64 1.13
CA PRO A 460 3.42 12.24 -0.15
C PRO A 460 3.35 10.72 -0.39
N ALA A 461 3.42 9.92 0.68
CA ALA A 461 3.44 8.47 0.58
C ALA A 461 2.02 7.87 0.48
N GLY A 462 1.68 7.33 -0.69
CA GLY A 462 0.51 6.48 -0.93
C GLY A 462 0.45 5.27 -0.01
N PHE A 463 1.61 4.72 0.34
CA PHE A 463 1.74 3.69 1.36
C PHE A 463 1.03 4.08 2.67
N THR A 464 1.32 5.25 3.21
CA THR A 464 0.74 5.71 4.49
C THR A 464 -0.74 6.07 4.33
N ARG A 465 -1.14 6.63 3.17
CA ARG A 465 -2.55 6.92 2.83
C ARG A 465 -3.40 5.65 2.85
N ILE A 466 -2.95 4.61 2.16
CA ILE A 466 -3.64 3.31 2.10
C ILE A 466 -3.65 2.62 3.46
N LEU A 467 -2.56 2.68 4.23
CA LEU A 467 -2.49 2.12 5.58
C LEU A 467 -3.51 2.78 6.52
N ALA A 468 -3.67 4.10 6.45
CA ALA A 468 -4.65 4.83 7.25
C ALA A 468 -6.08 4.42 6.90
N PHE A 469 -6.41 4.36 5.62
CA PHE A 469 -7.72 3.87 5.16
C PHE A 469 -8.00 2.43 5.61
N ARG A 470 -7.03 1.51 5.45
CA ARG A 470 -7.12 0.12 5.94
C ARG A 470 -7.34 0.04 7.46
N SER A 471 -6.72 0.94 8.22
CA SER A 471 -6.92 1.00 9.67
C SER A 471 -8.38 1.30 10.05
N GLY A 472 -9.08 2.06 9.21
CA GLY A 472 -10.51 2.31 9.32
C GLY A 472 -11.38 1.13 8.93
N LEU A 473 -11.03 0.41 7.85
CA LEU A 473 -11.77 -0.79 7.42
C LEU A 473 -11.86 -1.87 8.50
N HIS A 474 -10.89 -1.92 9.41
CA HIS A 474 -10.82 -2.87 10.52
C HIS A 474 -11.08 -2.24 11.90
N GLY A 475 -11.35 -0.94 11.94
CA GLY A 475 -11.48 -0.16 13.18
C GLY A 475 -12.84 0.48 13.35
N ASP A 476 -12.87 1.48 14.21
CA ASP A 476 -14.00 2.35 14.47
C ASP A 476 -13.53 3.81 14.53
N ILE A 477 -14.48 4.71 14.79
CA ILE A 477 -14.25 6.15 14.83
C ILE A 477 -13.17 6.48 15.87
N ASP A 478 -13.32 6.00 17.10
CA ASP A 478 -12.41 6.34 18.20
C ASP A 478 -11.00 5.78 17.92
N GLY A 479 -10.88 4.58 17.35
CA GLY A 479 -9.61 4.02 16.91
C GLY A 479 -8.90 4.85 15.84
N CYS A 480 -9.63 5.58 14.98
CA CYS A 480 -9.02 6.54 14.05
C CYS A 480 -8.44 7.76 14.78
N PHE A 481 -9.10 8.27 15.82
CA PHE A 481 -8.57 9.37 16.63
C PHE A 481 -7.40 8.93 17.53
N GLU A 482 -7.40 7.69 18.03
CA GLU A 482 -6.27 7.17 18.80
C GLU A 482 -5.01 6.98 17.95
N ARG A 483 -5.18 6.44 16.73
CA ARG A 483 -4.04 6.19 15.82
C ARG A 483 -3.52 7.46 15.17
N PHE A 484 -4.41 8.40 14.89
CA PHE A 484 -4.11 9.69 14.26
C PHE A 484 -4.66 10.81 15.17
N PRO A 485 -3.99 11.16 16.30
CA PRO A 485 -4.51 12.08 17.32
C PRO A 485 -4.42 13.57 16.99
#